data_AF-A0AAV4ZYB0-F1
#
_entry.id   AF-A0AAV4ZYB0-F1
#
_cell.length_a   1.000
_cell.length_b   1.000
_cell.length_c   1.000
_cell.angle_alpha   90.00
_cell.angle_beta   90.00
_cell.angle_gamma   90.00
#
_symmetry.space_group_name_H-M   'P 1'
#
loop_
_entity.id
_entity.type
_entity.pdbx_description
1 polymer ?
#
loop_
_entity_poly.entity_id
_entity_poly.type
_entity_poly.pdbx_seq_one_letter_code
_entity_poly.pdbx_strand_id
1 'polypeptide(L)'
;MTVVRIQIYASSNGDRWFLCRGENVEDVFVFHEPNGPSGGTPSRSDLTTFLASGHGTPERRALLGKIGALVDLGRASPPSSAQGPEPGTAGAEPTPGEGA
;
A
#
# COMPACT_ATOMS: atom_id res chain seq x y z
N MET A 1 4.25 0.59 -21.09
CA MET A 1 4.31 1.84 -20.29
C MET A 1 4.19 1.48 -18.79
N THR A 2 4.72 2.29 -17.86
CA THR A 2 4.51 2.04 -16.42
C THR A 2 3.12 2.50 -16.03
N VAL A 3 2.28 1.60 -15.53
CA VAL A 3 0.90 1.91 -15.14
C VAL A 3 0.79 2.31 -13.68
N VAL A 4 1.65 1.77 -12.80
CA VAL A 4 1.64 2.10 -11.37
C VAL A 4 3.07 2.15 -10.85
N ARG A 5 3.39 3.15 -10.02
CA ARG A 5 4.60 3.20 -9.21
C ARG A 5 4.28 3.56 -7.77
N ILE A 6 4.92 2.89 -6.81
CA ILE A 6 4.80 3.18 -5.39
C ILE A 6 6.18 3.39 -4.78
N GLN A 7 6.33 4.37 -3.89
CA GLN A 7 7.60 4.57 -3.20
C GLN A 7 7.78 3.48 -2.14
N ILE A 8 8.87 2.71 -2.23
CA ILE A 8 9.21 1.64 -1.28
C ILE A 8 10.12 2.17 -0.16
N TYR A 9 11.12 2.97 -0.51
CA TYR A 9 12.12 3.46 0.43
C TYR A 9 12.63 4.83 0.00
N ALA A 10 12.92 5.69 0.98
CA ALA A 10 13.63 6.93 0.78
C ALA A 10 14.79 6.94 1.77
N SER A 11 16.01 7.00 1.25
CA SER A 11 17.21 7.14 2.08
C SER A 11 17.31 8.58 2.57
N SER A 12 17.94 8.78 3.72
CA SER A 12 18.26 10.11 4.25
C SER A 12 19.13 10.94 3.30
N ASN A 13 19.86 10.30 2.39
CA ASN A 13 20.64 10.95 1.33
C ASN A 13 19.79 11.55 0.20
N GLY A 14 18.47 11.31 0.20
CA GLY A 14 17.54 11.77 -0.85
C GLY A 14 17.37 10.78 -2.01
N ASP A 15 18.06 9.64 -1.99
CA ASP A 15 17.79 8.53 -2.91
C ASP A 15 16.41 7.95 -2.63
N ARG A 16 15.64 7.75 -3.70
CA ARG A 16 14.30 7.18 -3.63
C ARG A 16 14.25 5.91 -4.45
N TRP A 17 13.63 4.89 -3.89
CA TRP A 17 13.33 3.66 -4.60
C TRP A 17 11.83 3.52 -4.75
N PHE A 18 11.43 3.11 -5.96
CA PHE A 18 10.05 2.89 -6.33
C PHE A 18 9.88 1.45 -6.81
N LEU A 19 8.78 0.81 -6.42
CA LEU A 19 8.31 -0.42 -7.04
C LEU A 19 7.33 -0.04 -8.15
N CYS A 20 7.66 -0.41 -9.37
CA CYS A 20 6.92 -0.10 -10.57
C CYS A 20 6.31 -1.38 -11.14
N ARG A 21 5.08 -1.26 -11.63
CA ARG A 21 4.38 -2.31 -12.37
C ARG A 21 4.09 -1.81 -13.78
N GLY A 22 4.51 -2.60 -14.77
CA GLY A 22 4.17 -2.45 -16.18
C GLY A 22 2.76 -2.96 -16.48
N GLU A 23 2.38 -2.98 -17.76
CA GLU A 23 1.03 -3.39 -18.18
C GLU A 23 0.70 -4.84 -17.80
N ASN A 24 1.70 -5.71 -17.82
CA ASN A 24 1.53 -7.10 -17.40
C ASN A 24 1.65 -7.23 -15.88
N VAL A 25 0.91 -8.17 -15.28
CA VAL A 25 1.01 -8.46 -13.84
C VAL A 25 2.41 -8.92 -13.43
N GLU A 26 3.13 -9.53 -14.37
CA GLU A 26 4.47 -10.06 -14.18
C GLU A 26 5.57 -9.04 -14.44
N ASP A 27 5.24 -7.89 -15.06
CA ASP A 27 6.21 -6.83 -15.38
C ASP A 27 6.43 -5.94 -14.15
N VAL A 28 7.09 -6.48 -13.13
CA VAL A 28 7.38 -5.75 -11.89
C VAL A 28 8.87 -5.49 -11.77
N PHE A 29 9.23 -4.23 -11.58
CA PHE A 29 10.63 -3.80 -11.48
C PHE A 29 10.81 -2.73 -10.41
N VAL A 30 12.04 -2.62 -9.92
CA VAL A 30 12.46 -1.59 -8.98
C VAL A 30 13.11 -0.46 -9.79
N PHE A 31 12.69 0.77 -9.53
CA PHE A 31 13.27 1.98 -10.09
C PHE A 31 13.99 2.76 -8.98
N HIS A 32 15.30 2.92 -9.13
CA HIS A 32 16.11 3.76 -8.26
C HIS A 32 16.24 5.14 -8.88
N GLU A 33 15.81 6.14 -8.12
CA GLU A 33 15.92 7.55 -8.45
C GLU A 33 16.93 8.18 -7.48
N PRO A 34 18.16 8.44 -7.94
CA PRO A 34 19.17 9.09 -7.11
C PRO A 34 18.82 10.56 -6.87
N ASN A 35 19.34 11.10 -5.78
CA ASN A 35 19.17 12.52 -5.46
C ASN A 35 19.87 13.41 -6.52
N GLY A 36 19.29 14.57 -6.82
CA GLY A 36 19.82 15.55 -7.80
C GLY A 36 21.29 15.97 -7.60
N PRO A 37 21.82 16.15 -6.38
CA PRO A 37 23.23 16.43 -6.13
C PRO A 37 24.15 15.22 -6.34
N SER A 38 23.62 13.99 -6.28
CA SER A 38 24.40 12.77 -6.51
C SER A 38 24.71 12.53 -7.98
N GLY A 39 24.04 13.24 -8.90
CA GLY A 39 24.28 13.16 -10.35
C GLY A 39 24.14 11.75 -10.93
N GLY A 40 23.56 10.82 -10.17
CA GLY A 40 23.45 9.43 -10.57
C GLY A 40 22.43 9.25 -11.69
N THR A 41 22.65 8.27 -12.55
CA THR A 41 21.64 7.89 -13.54
C THR A 41 20.54 7.10 -12.84
N PRO A 42 19.26 7.44 -13.04
CA PRO A 42 18.17 6.61 -12.58
C PRO A 42 18.32 5.19 -13.15
N SER A 43 18.24 4.19 -12.29
CA SER A 43 18.48 2.79 -12.67
C SER A 43 17.21 1.97 -12.52
N ARG A 44 16.91 1.19 -13.56
CA ARG A 44 15.87 0.16 -13.53
C ARG A 44 16.52 -1.18 -13.24
N SER A 45 15.95 -1.90 -12.29
CA SER A 45 16.37 -3.27 -11.97
C SER A 45 15.16 -4.16 -11.88
N ASP A 46 15.19 -5.32 -12.54
CA ASP A 46 14.16 -6.33 -12.38
C ASP A 46 14.02 -6.74 -10.92
N LEU A 47 12.79 -6.94 -10.48
CA LEU A 47 12.49 -7.29 -9.09
C LEU A 47 13.25 -8.55 -8.66
N THR A 48 13.26 -9.57 -9.51
CA THR A 48 13.97 -10.83 -9.26
C THR A 48 15.47 -10.64 -9.12
N THR A 49 16.08 -9.83 -9.99
CA THR A 49 17.51 -9.50 -9.95
C THR A 49 17.85 -8.70 -8.70
N PHE A 50 17.04 -7.72 -8.34
CA PHE A 50 17.21 -6.92 -7.13
C PHE A 50 17.14 -7.79 -5.86
N LEU A 51 16.20 -8.75 -5.84
CA LEU A 51 16.09 -9.77 -4.79
C LEU A 51 17.15 -10.89 -4.89
N ALA A 52 17.90 -11.02 -5.98
CA ALA A 52 18.99 -11.98 -6.06
C ALA A 52 20.31 -11.36 -5.58
N SER A 53 20.62 -10.15 -6.05
CA SER A 53 21.92 -9.49 -5.86
C SER A 53 22.12 -8.81 -4.50
N GLY A 54 21.04 -8.43 -3.79
CA GLY A 54 21.12 -7.61 -2.58
C GLY A 54 20.99 -8.38 -1.26
N HIS A 55 21.72 -9.46 -1.01
CA HIS A 55 21.64 -10.16 0.28
C HIS A 55 22.08 -9.23 1.43
N GLY A 56 21.13 -8.80 2.27
CA GLY A 56 21.39 -8.02 3.48
C GLY A 56 21.37 -6.49 3.33
N THR A 57 21.07 -5.94 2.14
CA THR A 57 21.03 -4.48 1.97
C THR A 57 19.79 -3.86 2.63
N PRO A 58 19.89 -2.63 3.19
CA PRO A 58 18.75 -1.95 3.79
C PRO A 58 17.63 -1.70 2.77
N GLU A 59 17.95 -1.45 1.50
CA GLU A 59 16.93 -1.27 0.46
C GLU A 59 16.10 -2.53 0.23
N ARG A 60 16.73 -3.72 0.25
CA ARG A 60 16.01 -4.99 0.14
C ARG A 60 15.09 -5.20 1.33
N ARG A 61 15.56 -4.94 2.55
CA ARG A 61 14.75 -5.09 3.76
C ARG A 61 13.53 -4.17 3.72
N ALA A 62 13.71 -2.93 3.28
CA ALA A 62 12.62 -1.98 3.10
C ALA A 62 11.63 -2.44 2.02
N LEU A 63 12.12 -2.97 0.89
CA LEU A 63 11.26 -3.55 -0.15
C LEU A 63 10.42 -4.72 0.38
N LEU A 64 11.04 -5.69 1.07
CA LEU A 64 10.33 -6.82 1.66
C LEU A 64 9.30 -6.37 2.69
N GLY A 65 9.64 -5.40 3.53
CA GLY A 65 8.70 -4.79 4.47
C GLY A 65 7.51 -4.12 3.77
N LYS A 66 7.76 -3.39 2.68
CA LYS A 66 6.69 -2.75 1.90
C LYS A 66 5.80 -3.76 1.19
N ILE A 67 6.37 -4.84 0.64
CA ILE A 67 5.59 -5.95 0.06
C ILE A 67 4.72 -6.58 1.14
N GLY A 68 5.27 -6.84 2.33
CA GLY A 68 4.51 -7.35 3.47
C GLY A 68 3.32 -6.45 3.85
N ALA A 69 3.54 -5.13 3.90
CA ALA A 69 2.47 -4.17 4.16
C ALA A 69 1.40 -4.14 3.06
N LEU A 70 1.78 -4.30 1.78
CA LEU A 70 0.81 -4.39 0.67
C LEU A 70 -0.01 -5.69 0.73
N VAL A 71 0.61 -6.80 1.14
CA VAL A 71 -0.09 -8.07 1.35
C VAL A 71 -1.10 -7.94 2.49
N ASP A 72 -0.73 -7.26 3.58
CA ASP A 72 -1.63 -6.96 4.70
C ASP A 72 -2.80 -6.07 4.26
N LEU A 73 -2.52 -4.99 3.51
CA LEU A 73 -3.54 -4.10 2.95
C LEU A 73 -4.48 -4.79 1.95
N GLY A 74 -3.96 -5.70 1.13
CA GLY A 74 -4.80 -6.50 0.22
C GLY A 74 -5.65 -7.54 0.92
N ARG A 75 -5.25 -7.96 2.14
CA ARG A 75 -5.96 -8.93 2.99
C ARG A 75 -6.92 -8.24 3.97
N ALA A 76 -6.67 -6.99 4.31
CA ALA A 76 -7.63 -6.11 4.93
C ALA A 76 -8.78 -5.91 3.93
N SER A 77 -9.79 -6.79 4.03
CA SER A 77 -11.10 -6.54 3.44
C SER A 77 -11.49 -5.11 3.83
N PRO A 78 -12.05 -4.29 2.91
CA PRO A 78 -12.57 -3.00 3.32
C PRO A 78 -13.48 -3.22 4.53
N PRO A 79 -13.47 -2.33 5.54
CA PRO A 79 -14.42 -2.45 6.64
C PRO A 79 -15.80 -2.48 5.99
N SER A 80 -16.42 -3.67 6.02
CA SER A 80 -17.80 -3.86 5.61
C SER A 80 -18.58 -2.77 6.34
N SER A 81 -19.04 -1.78 5.59
CA SER A 81 -19.83 -0.67 6.10
C SER A 81 -21.19 -1.24 6.49
N ALA A 82 -21.24 -1.98 7.59
CA ALA A 82 -22.44 -2.63 8.10
C ALA A 82 -22.31 -3.00 9.59
N GLN A 83 -21.54 -2.22 10.37
CA GLN A 83 -21.78 -2.15 11.81
C GLN A 83 -22.18 -0.72 12.15
N GLY A 84 -23.41 -0.37 11.76
CA GLY A 84 -24.11 0.72 12.41
C GLY A 84 -24.43 0.29 13.84
N PRO A 85 -24.07 1.07 14.87
CA PRO A 85 -24.65 0.90 16.18
C PRO A 85 -26.09 1.39 16.09
N GLU A 86 -27.09 0.51 16.18
CA GLU A 86 -28.43 0.92 16.56
C GLU A 86 -28.56 0.74 18.08
N PRO A 87 -28.31 1.80 18.88
CA PRO A 87 -28.61 1.79 20.29
C PRO A 87 -30.12 1.85 20.51
N GLY A 88 -30.64 0.83 21.19
CA GLY A 88 -31.63 0.96 22.27
C GLY A 88 -33.03 1.50 21.92
N THR A 89 -34.00 0.58 21.96
CA THR A 89 -35.27 0.70 22.70
C THR A 89 -35.51 2.03 23.42
N ALA A 90 -36.56 2.77 23.01
CA ALA A 90 -37.62 3.37 23.85
C ALA A 90 -38.18 4.66 23.23
N GLY A 91 -39.31 4.52 22.55
CA GLY A 91 -40.22 5.61 22.23
C GLY A 91 -41.63 5.06 22.30
N ALA A 92 -42.15 4.95 23.53
CA ALA A 92 -43.53 4.55 23.78
C ALA A 92 -44.48 5.52 23.06
N GLU A 93 -45.38 4.97 22.24
CA GLU A 93 -46.57 5.68 21.78
C GLU A 93 -47.71 5.34 22.76
N PRO A 94 -48.24 6.28 23.54
CA PRO A 94 -49.57 6.16 24.10
C PRO A 94 -50.55 6.90 23.18
N THR A 95 -51.33 6.16 22.38
CA THR A 95 -52.51 6.74 21.71
C THR A 95 -53.78 6.27 22.44
N PRO A 96 -54.62 7.20 22.93
CA PRO A 96 -55.69 6.92 23.87
C PRO A 96 -57.03 6.63 23.18
N GLY A 97 -57.82 5.76 23.81
CA GLY A 97 -59.28 5.87 23.93
C GLY A 97 -60.12 5.62 22.68
N GLU A 98 -60.82 4.48 22.68
CA GLU A 98 -62.20 4.48 22.20
C GLU A 98 -63.03 3.54 23.08
N GLY A 99 -63.96 4.15 23.80
CA GLY A 99 -65.04 3.46 24.48
C GLY A 99 -66.35 4.08 24.04
N ALA A 100 -67.25 3.25 23.52
CA ALA A 100 -68.71 3.31 23.62
C ALA A 100 -69.30 2.09 22.92
#